data_AF-A0A1S2YTF2-F1
#
_entry.id   AF-A0A1S2YTF2-F1
#
_cell.length_a   1.000
_cell.length_b   1.000
_cell.length_c   1.000
_cell.angle_alpha   90.00
_cell.angle_beta   90.00
_cell.angle_gamma   90.00
#
_symmetry.space_group_name_H-M   'P 1'
#
loop_
_entity.id
_entity.type
_entity.pdbx_description
1 polymer ?
#
loop_
_entity_poly.entity_id
_entity_poly.type
_entity_poly.pdbx_seq_one_letter_code
_entity_poly.pdbx_strand_id
1 'polypeptide(L)'
;MEPLPESPKTGDETSPNYESMKALKHVIDTAAPFESVKDAVSKFGGIVDWKTRRTQSLESSKLEGHEFGKQNTAEELESTKKLIEELRLNLESVERDEVEVKEEAELVIRKIEELEQDIADEASFEAKAQLEVEKSMHSEAVSELENLKKELESMRKEYDSMVNGRDGAINNAEEAIAASKEIEKAVEDLTAELIATKESLKSTRTEHLEAEEQRSGVIDEETQNWKLELERSEEELELLNQQVLSARVLKSKLEASSSLLLDLKAELAAYMESKLEDENNRETKKELEEVKINIEKATAEVNTLKEASLLLQSELEEEKLILNELKESEQKASSKLINLQIELEKSKSAIAFLQMQETEAREVMAQLPKKLQAAAQEADEAKSLAQAAQAELVEAQEEAEQAKARAATLETRLLATQKEIGAAQVSEKLAKDSIKALERSESTRGGNNNDVVDSFSLVTLTLDEYHELSKRTQKAEEQANLRIAAANTQIEIAKESELRSLEKLEELNEELCVRRESLKIATQNAEKASEGKSAVEHELRTWKAEQEEERKGSEINNNADATMSVNDSSNSSKGKATSDNSHESGSASDGKNKKKKKKSLFPSKVIMFFAKRKTHPSSK
;
A
#
# COMPACT_ATOMS: atom_id res chain seq x y z
N MET A 1 -24.75 -19.22 -9.84
CA MET A 1 -25.21 -20.47 -10.49
C MET A 1 -24.17 -21.53 -10.20
N GLU A 2 -24.46 -22.71 -9.64
CA GLU A 2 -25.69 -23.29 -9.07
C GLU A 2 -25.31 -24.67 -8.44
N PRO A 3 -26.05 -25.26 -7.48
CA PRO A 3 -26.64 -24.72 -6.25
C PRO A 3 -26.06 -25.38 -4.96
N LEU A 4 -26.57 -24.98 -3.79
CA LEU A 4 -26.43 -25.72 -2.52
C LEU A 4 -27.56 -26.77 -2.37
N PRO A 5 -27.36 -27.87 -1.62
CA PRO A 5 -28.44 -28.71 -1.11
C PRO A 5 -28.95 -28.23 0.25
N GLU A 6 -30.26 -28.34 0.49
CA GLU A 6 -30.95 -27.87 1.71
C GLU A 6 -31.04 -28.94 2.81
N SER A 7 -31.37 -28.51 4.04
CA SER A 7 -31.77 -29.39 5.14
C SER A 7 -33.16 -30.01 4.93
N PRO A 8 -33.51 -31.05 5.70
CA PRO A 8 -34.87 -31.17 6.23
C PRO A 8 -34.91 -31.16 7.77
N LYS A 9 -36.03 -30.67 8.33
CA LYS A 9 -36.36 -30.73 9.76
C LYS A 9 -37.53 -31.70 10.02
N THR A 10 -37.31 -32.71 10.84
CA THR A 10 -38.32 -33.42 11.67
C THR A 10 -37.57 -34.01 12.88
N GLY A 11 -38.08 -34.03 14.12
CA GLY A 11 -39.33 -33.46 14.64
C GLY A 11 -40.42 -34.51 14.88
N ASP A 12 -40.32 -35.26 15.98
CA ASP A 12 -41.48 -35.68 16.80
C ASP A 12 -41.03 -36.10 18.22
N GLU A 13 -41.98 -36.31 19.13
CA GLU A 13 -41.78 -36.69 20.54
C GLU A 13 -41.95 -38.22 20.81
N THR A 14 -42.27 -38.59 22.05
CA THR A 14 -42.71 -39.91 22.54
C THR A 14 -41.72 -41.09 22.60
N SER A 15 -41.10 -41.22 23.79
CA SER A 15 -41.11 -42.49 24.56
C SER A 15 -42.58 -42.97 24.81
N PRO A 16 -42.89 -44.24 25.17
CA PRO A 16 -42.00 -45.20 25.87
C PRO A 16 -42.17 -46.72 25.55
N ASN A 17 -41.41 -47.53 26.30
CA ASN A 17 -41.82 -48.79 26.98
C ASN A 17 -41.44 -50.17 26.34
N TYR A 18 -41.15 -51.13 27.24
CA TYR A 18 -41.16 -52.62 27.17
C TYR A 18 -40.37 -53.34 26.04
N GLU A 19 -39.76 -54.54 26.18
CA GLU A 19 -39.40 -55.45 27.30
C GLU A 19 -38.36 -56.49 26.76
N SER A 20 -37.72 -57.46 27.45
CA SER A 20 -37.66 -57.97 28.84
C SER A 20 -36.40 -58.86 29.03
N MET A 21 -36.30 -59.56 30.16
CA MET A 21 -35.46 -60.75 30.47
C MET A 21 -33.92 -60.54 30.55
N LYS A 22 -33.23 -60.76 31.69
CA LYS A 22 -33.53 -61.60 32.86
C LYS A 22 -33.14 -60.87 34.16
N ALA A 23 -34.09 -60.63 35.07
CA ALA A 23 -34.55 -61.60 36.07
C ALA A 23 -33.55 -61.89 37.22
N LEU A 24 -33.03 -60.85 37.86
CA LEU A 24 -32.62 -60.94 39.26
C LEU A 24 -33.87 -61.12 40.13
N LYS A 25 -34.15 -62.37 40.53
CA LYS A 25 -35.16 -62.67 41.55
C LYS A 25 -34.77 -61.97 42.86
N HIS A 26 -35.46 -60.89 43.22
CA HIS A 26 -35.66 -60.63 44.64
C HIS A 26 -36.55 -61.75 45.18
N VAL A 27 -35.96 -62.62 45.99
CA VAL A 27 -36.72 -63.55 46.83
C VAL A 27 -37.30 -62.70 47.95
N ILE A 28 -38.51 -62.19 47.74
CA ILE A 28 -39.35 -61.77 48.85
C ILE A 28 -39.66 -63.05 49.62
N ASP A 29 -39.18 -63.15 50.86
CA ASP A 29 -39.57 -64.25 51.72
C ASP A 29 -41.05 -64.08 52.09
N THR A 30 -41.88 -64.98 51.58
CA THR A 30 -43.32 -65.06 51.86
C THR A 30 -43.67 -66.22 52.77
N ALA A 31 -42.70 -66.72 53.55
CA ALA A 31 -42.99 -67.54 54.72
C ALA A 31 -44.01 -66.83 55.62
N ALA A 32 -44.94 -67.62 56.18
CA ALA A 32 -46.01 -67.07 57.01
C ALA A 32 -45.45 -66.34 58.24
N PRO A 33 -46.11 -65.26 58.71
CA PRO A 33 -45.76 -64.62 59.98
C PRO A 33 -45.72 -65.66 61.11
N PHE A 34 -44.68 -65.57 61.93
CA PHE A 34 -44.34 -66.57 62.94
C PHE A 34 -45.49 -66.80 63.93
N GLU A 35 -46.17 -67.94 63.83
CA GLU A 35 -47.33 -68.30 64.65
C GLU A 35 -46.99 -68.49 66.15
N SER A 36 -45.70 -68.55 66.50
CA SER A 36 -45.24 -68.43 67.88
C SER A 36 -43.83 -67.84 67.98
N VAL A 37 -43.62 -67.00 68.99
CA VAL A 37 -42.31 -66.43 69.39
C VAL A 37 -41.27 -67.52 69.67
N LYS A 38 -41.72 -68.75 69.98
CA LYS A 38 -40.88 -69.87 70.39
C LYS A 38 -39.92 -70.39 69.29
N ASP A 39 -40.31 -70.34 68.02
CA ASP A 39 -39.53 -70.92 66.93
C ASP A 39 -38.39 -70.01 66.45
N ALA A 40 -38.56 -68.69 66.53
CA ALA A 40 -37.51 -67.73 66.18
C ALA A 40 -36.26 -67.89 67.07
N VAL A 41 -36.48 -68.14 68.37
CA VAL A 41 -35.42 -68.39 69.36
C VAL A 41 -34.64 -69.68 69.06
N SER A 42 -35.19 -70.62 68.29
CA SER A 42 -34.50 -71.89 67.99
C SER A 42 -33.42 -71.79 66.90
N LYS A 43 -33.36 -70.69 66.12
CA LYS A 43 -32.45 -70.58 64.97
C LYS A 43 -31.26 -69.62 65.14
N PHE A 44 -31.29 -68.71 66.11
CA PHE A 44 -30.24 -67.69 66.32
C PHE A 44 -29.30 -68.00 67.50
N GLY A 45 -29.07 -69.29 67.77
CA GLY A 45 -28.41 -69.77 68.97
C GLY A 45 -29.44 -70.28 69.97
N GLY A 46 -29.43 -71.59 70.22
CA GLY A 46 -30.47 -72.26 71.00
C GLY A 46 -30.53 -71.80 72.46
N ILE A 47 -31.66 -72.08 73.10
CA ILE A 47 -31.96 -71.72 74.50
C ILE A 47 -30.83 -72.19 75.43
N VAL A 48 -29.97 -71.26 75.86
CA VAL A 48 -28.95 -71.52 76.88
C VAL A 48 -29.65 -71.61 78.22
N ASP A 49 -29.86 -72.83 78.68
CA ASP A 49 -30.52 -73.13 79.94
C ASP A 49 -29.59 -72.77 81.12
N TRP A 50 -29.55 -71.47 81.47
CA TRP A 50 -28.68 -70.87 82.49
C TRP A 50 -28.76 -71.56 83.86
N LYS A 51 -29.86 -72.29 84.12
CA LYS A 51 -30.02 -73.22 85.24
C LYS A 51 -28.88 -74.25 85.34
N THR A 52 -28.39 -74.78 84.21
CA THR A 52 -27.32 -75.79 84.20
C THR A 52 -25.95 -75.21 84.52
N ARG A 53 -25.70 -73.93 84.23
CA ARG A 53 -24.44 -73.26 84.60
C ARG A 53 -24.37 -72.96 86.10
N ARG A 54 -25.50 -72.71 86.76
CA ARG A 54 -25.56 -72.55 88.22
C ARG A 54 -25.31 -73.86 88.98
N THR A 55 -25.59 -75.03 88.39
CA THR A 55 -25.33 -76.33 89.03
C THR A 55 -23.88 -76.81 88.98
N GLN A 56 -23.00 -76.22 88.16
CA GLN A 56 -21.61 -76.69 88.01
C GLN A 56 -20.59 -75.96 88.92
N SER A 57 -20.99 -74.87 89.58
CA SER A 57 -20.09 -74.05 90.41
C SER A 57 -20.08 -74.43 91.91
N LEU A 58 -20.54 -75.64 92.26
CA LEU A 58 -20.84 -76.02 93.66
C LEU A 58 -20.38 -77.45 94.04
N GLU A 59 -19.46 -78.06 93.27
CA GLU A 59 -18.92 -79.41 93.53
C GLU A 59 -17.41 -79.43 93.88
N SER A 60 -16.94 -78.57 94.80
CA SER A 60 -15.57 -78.71 95.34
C SER A 60 -15.33 -78.10 96.73
N SER A 61 -16.00 -78.61 97.76
CA SER A 61 -15.49 -78.66 99.15
C SER A 61 -16.36 -79.57 100.02
N LYS A 62 -15.78 -80.63 100.58
CA LYS A 62 -16.45 -81.59 101.47
C LYS A 62 -15.41 -82.21 102.41
N LEU A 63 -15.88 -82.63 103.59
CA LEU A 63 -15.08 -83.01 104.77
C LEU A 63 -14.48 -81.78 105.48
N GLU A 64 -14.41 -81.73 106.81
CA GLU A 64 -14.69 -82.77 107.82
C GLU A 64 -15.44 -82.18 109.03
N GLY A 65 -16.10 -83.00 109.84
CA GLY A 65 -16.96 -82.55 110.94
C GLY A 65 -16.72 -83.29 112.25
N HIS A 66 -17.17 -82.71 113.36
CA HIS A 66 -17.24 -83.40 114.66
C HIS A 66 -18.52 -83.05 115.42
N GLU A 67 -18.83 -83.82 116.47
CA GLU A 67 -20.21 -84.18 116.79
C GLU A 67 -20.88 -83.40 117.93
N PHE A 68 -22.23 -83.38 117.88
CA PHE A 68 -23.18 -83.36 119.00
C PHE A 68 -22.84 -82.55 120.28
N GLY A 69 -23.32 -81.31 120.34
CA GLY A 69 -23.49 -80.56 121.58
C GLY A 69 -24.72 -79.64 121.52
N LYS A 70 -25.57 -79.64 122.56
CA LYS A 70 -26.78 -78.78 122.59
C LYS A 70 -26.43 -77.36 123.09
N GLN A 71 -25.99 -76.47 122.20
CA GLN A 71 -25.84 -75.05 122.52
C GLN A 71 -26.03 -74.13 121.29
N ASN A 72 -26.54 -72.93 121.57
CA ASN A 72 -26.44 -71.69 120.80
C ASN A 72 -26.96 -71.64 119.34
N THR A 73 -28.28 -71.86 119.17
CA THR A 73 -29.04 -71.46 117.96
C THR A 73 -29.00 -69.95 117.65
N ALA A 74 -28.39 -69.13 118.51
CA ALA A 74 -28.22 -67.69 118.31
C ALA A 74 -27.06 -67.36 117.33
N GLU A 75 -25.99 -68.17 117.32
CA GLU A 75 -24.78 -67.86 116.55
C GLU A 75 -24.97 -68.14 115.04
N GLU A 76 -25.70 -69.21 114.70
CA GLU A 76 -26.16 -69.47 113.33
C GLU A 76 -27.15 -68.41 112.83
N LEU A 77 -28.01 -67.89 113.71
CA LEU A 77 -28.90 -66.78 113.40
C LEU A 77 -28.12 -65.47 113.18
N GLU A 78 -26.98 -65.29 113.85
CA GLU A 78 -26.14 -64.10 113.70
C GLU A 78 -25.27 -64.17 112.43
N SER A 79 -24.74 -65.34 112.08
CA SER A 79 -23.99 -65.53 110.83
C SER A 79 -24.90 -65.40 109.60
N THR A 80 -26.11 -65.96 109.64
CA THR A 80 -27.10 -65.80 108.56
C THR A 80 -27.61 -64.36 108.43
N LYS A 81 -27.77 -63.62 109.54
CA LYS A 81 -28.02 -62.17 109.49
C LYS A 81 -26.90 -61.38 108.82
N LYS A 82 -25.65 -61.62 109.19
CA LYS A 82 -24.47 -60.96 108.58
C LYS A 82 -24.39 -61.22 107.09
N LEU A 83 -24.65 -62.46 106.65
CA LEU A 83 -24.72 -62.80 105.23
C LEU A 83 -25.90 -62.10 104.51
N ILE A 84 -27.05 -61.92 105.17
CA ILE A 84 -28.18 -61.15 104.62
C ILE A 84 -27.85 -59.65 104.52
N GLU A 85 -27.13 -59.09 105.49
CA GLU A 85 -26.66 -57.70 105.45
C GLU A 85 -25.58 -57.48 104.37
N GLU A 86 -24.66 -58.43 104.21
CA GLU A 86 -23.66 -58.42 103.13
C GLU A 86 -24.30 -58.55 101.74
N LEU A 87 -25.22 -59.51 101.55
CA LEU A 87 -25.97 -59.66 100.31
C LEU A 87 -26.87 -58.44 100.02
N ARG A 88 -27.40 -57.79 101.05
CA ARG A 88 -28.13 -56.52 100.92
C ARG A 88 -27.21 -55.39 100.46
N LEU A 89 -26.03 -55.23 101.06
CA LEU A 89 -25.07 -54.19 100.66
C LEU A 89 -24.54 -54.41 99.25
N ASN A 90 -24.37 -55.67 98.82
CA ASN A 90 -24.00 -56.03 97.46
C ASN A 90 -25.16 -55.82 96.46
N LEU A 91 -26.42 -55.98 96.88
CA LEU A 91 -27.58 -55.57 96.06
C LEU A 91 -27.62 -54.04 95.92
N GLU A 92 -27.47 -53.32 97.05
CA GLU A 92 -27.45 -51.86 97.13
C GLU A 92 -26.19 -51.23 96.48
N SER A 93 -25.16 -52.03 96.14
CA SER A 93 -24.10 -51.63 95.21
C SER A 93 -24.50 -51.88 93.76
N VAL A 94 -24.90 -53.10 93.39
CA VAL A 94 -25.31 -53.41 92.01
C VAL A 94 -26.45 -52.51 91.53
N GLU A 95 -27.40 -52.13 92.39
CA GLU A 95 -28.49 -51.19 92.08
C GLU A 95 -27.97 -49.75 91.81
N ARG A 96 -26.87 -49.33 92.44
CA ARG A 96 -26.21 -48.04 92.15
C ARG A 96 -25.37 -48.12 90.89
N ASP A 97 -24.59 -49.18 90.75
CA ASP A 97 -23.74 -49.43 89.59
C ASP A 97 -24.63 -49.55 88.31
N GLU A 98 -25.83 -50.11 88.42
CA GLU A 98 -26.84 -50.14 87.34
C GLU A 98 -27.44 -48.76 87.02
N VAL A 99 -27.52 -47.84 87.98
CA VAL A 99 -27.92 -46.44 87.73
C VAL A 99 -26.78 -45.65 87.08
N GLU A 100 -25.55 -45.79 87.57
CA GLU A 100 -24.35 -45.15 87.00
C GLU A 100 -24.16 -45.58 85.53
N VAL A 101 -24.26 -46.87 85.22
CA VAL A 101 -24.20 -47.38 83.84
C VAL A 101 -25.35 -46.89 82.96
N LYS A 102 -26.53 -46.57 83.52
CA LYS A 102 -27.62 -45.95 82.74
C LYS A 102 -27.37 -44.47 82.47
N GLU A 103 -26.86 -43.73 83.45
CA GLU A 103 -26.49 -42.32 83.27
C GLU A 103 -25.34 -42.18 82.26
N GLU A 104 -24.35 -43.07 82.30
CA GLU A 104 -23.30 -43.19 81.27
C GLU A 104 -23.87 -43.56 79.89
N ALA A 105 -24.79 -44.53 79.81
CA ALA A 105 -25.44 -44.90 78.54
C ALA A 105 -26.26 -43.74 77.95
N GLU A 106 -27.00 -42.99 78.77
CA GLU A 106 -27.74 -41.80 78.34
C GLU A 106 -26.82 -40.64 77.93
N LEU A 107 -25.63 -40.53 78.52
CA LEU A 107 -24.59 -39.59 78.08
C LEU A 107 -23.99 -40.01 76.72
N VAL A 108 -23.71 -41.30 76.52
CA VAL A 108 -23.21 -41.83 75.24
C VAL A 108 -24.25 -41.69 74.13
N ILE A 109 -25.53 -41.99 74.39
CA ILE A 109 -26.62 -41.80 73.42
C ILE A 109 -26.70 -40.34 73.01
N ARG A 110 -26.77 -39.40 73.95
CA ARG A 110 -26.78 -37.96 73.63
C ARG A 110 -25.54 -37.52 72.86
N LYS A 111 -24.36 -38.09 73.13
CA LYS A 111 -23.17 -37.73 72.37
C LYS A 111 -23.13 -38.34 70.96
N ILE A 112 -23.80 -39.47 70.73
CA ILE A 112 -24.06 -40.00 69.39
C ILE A 112 -25.04 -39.09 68.66
N GLU A 113 -26.15 -38.70 69.28
CA GLU A 113 -27.14 -37.76 68.70
C GLU A 113 -26.52 -36.41 68.31
N GLU A 114 -25.67 -35.83 69.17
CA GLU A 114 -24.88 -34.63 68.85
C GLU A 114 -23.98 -34.84 67.61
N LEU A 115 -23.24 -35.96 67.54
CA LEU A 115 -22.34 -36.24 66.43
C LEU A 115 -23.07 -36.57 65.12
N GLU A 116 -24.22 -37.24 65.18
CA GLU A 116 -25.07 -37.47 64.02
C GLU A 116 -25.63 -36.16 63.46
N GLN A 117 -26.00 -35.20 64.34
CA GLN A 117 -26.41 -33.88 63.91
C GLN A 117 -25.23 -33.05 63.36
N ASP A 118 -24.07 -33.03 64.02
CA ASP A 118 -22.85 -32.36 63.52
C ASP A 118 -22.48 -32.86 62.11
N ILE A 119 -22.52 -34.18 61.88
CA ILE A 119 -22.25 -34.79 60.57
C ILE A 119 -23.31 -34.41 59.53
N ALA A 120 -24.59 -34.35 59.91
CA ALA A 120 -25.68 -33.97 59.02
C ALA A 120 -25.59 -32.48 58.61
N ASP A 121 -25.26 -31.59 59.55
CA ASP A 121 -25.11 -30.15 59.28
C ASP A 121 -23.82 -29.83 58.51
N GLU A 122 -22.70 -30.53 58.75
CA GLU A 122 -21.46 -30.39 57.96
C GLU A 122 -21.66 -30.91 56.53
N ALA A 123 -22.23 -32.10 56.30
CA ALA A 123 -22.54 -32.58 54.96
C ALA A 123 -23.54 -31.65 54.22
N SER A 124 -24.46 -31.03 54.98
CA SER A 124 -25.38 -30.00 54.50
C SER A 124 -24.66 -28.67 54.21
N PHE A 125 -23.52 -28.38 54.84
CA PHE A 125 -22.68 -27.21 54.56
C PHE A 125 -21.79 -27.45 53.34
N GLU A 126 -21.08 -28.58 53.27
CA GLU A 126 -20.27 -29.00 52.11
C GLU A 126 -21.09 -29.01 50.82
N ALA A 127 -22.29 -29.62 50.84
CA ALA A 127 -23.18 -29.66 49.67
C ALA A 127 -23.66 -28.26 49.23
N LYS A 128 -23.88 -27.34 50.17
CA LYS A 128 -24.20 -25.93 49.85
C LYS A 128 -23.00 -25.18 49.29
N ALA A 129 -21.81 -25.41 49.85
CA ALA A 129 -20.57 -24.78 49.38
C ALA A 129 -20.22 -25.22 47.95
N GLN A 130 -20.29 -26.52 47.66
CA GLN A 130 -20.12 -27.06 46.30
C GLN A 130 -21.15 -26.48 45.32
N LEU A 131 -22.42 -26.45 45.72
CA LEU A 131 -23.51 -25.88 44.90
C LEU A 131 -23.36 -24.37 44.66
N GLU A 132 -22.76 -23.61 45.59
CA GLU A 132 -22.48 -22.17 45.37
C GLU A 132 -21.24 -21.96 44.48
N VAL A 133 -20.22 -22.82 44.59
CA VAL A 133 -19.08 -22.83 43.67
C VAL A 133 -19.54 -23.13 42.24
N GLU A 134 -20.33 -24.18 42.02
CA GLU A 134 -20.90 -24.52 40.70
C GLU A 134 -21.77 -23.38 40.13
N LYS A 135 -22.56 -22.69 40.97
CA LYS A 135 -23.27 -21.47 40.53
C LYS A 135 -22.31 -20.35 40.11
N SER A 136 -21.25 -20.09 40.87
CA SER A 136 -20.29 -19.03 40.52
C SER A 136 -19.58 -19.33 39.21
N MET A 137 -19.13 -20.58 39.02
CA MET A 137 -18.52 -21.04 37.76
C MET A 137 -19.52 -20.99 36.59
N HIS A 138 -20.78 -21.36 36.80
CA HIS A 138 -21.82 -21.21 35.78
C HIS A 138 -22.10 -19.74 35.44
N SER A 139 -22.15 -18.85 36.44
CA SER A 139 -22.32 -17.41 36.22
C SER A 139 -21.13 -16.79 35.47
N GLU A 140 -19.91 -17.23 35.77
CA GLU A 140 -18.69 -16.80 35.07
C GLU A 140 -18.73 -17.26 33.60
N ALA A 141 -18.95 -18.55 33.35
CA ALA A 141 -19.06 -19.11 32.00
C ALA A 141 -20.21 -18.51 31.16
N VAL A 142 -21.34 -18.14 31.78
CA VAL A 142 -22.42 -17.40 31.10
C VAL A 142 -21.99 -15.98 30.73
N SER A 143 -21.19 -15.32 31.58
CA SER A 143 -20.64 -13.99 31.28
C SER A 143 -19.58 -14.03 30.17
N GLU A 144 -18.73 -15.06 30.14
CA GLU A 144 -17.79 -15.31 29.05
C GLU A 144 -18.52 -15.56 27.73
N LEU A 145 -19.55 -16.42 27.73
CA LEU A 145 -20.39 -16.70 26.56
C LEU A 145 -21.04 -15.42 26.03
N GLU A 146 -21.58 -14.56 26.90
CA GLU A 146 -22.15 -13.30 26.45
C GLU A 146 -21.09 -12.31 25.91
N ASN A 147 -19.87 -12.34 26.44
CA ASN A 147 -18.77 -11.52 25.92
C ASN A 147 -18.28 -12.02 24.55
N LEU A 148 -18.06 -13.33 24.39
CA LEU A 148 -17.77 -13.95 23.09
C LEU A 148 -18.88 -13.70 22.05
N LYS A 149 -20.15 -13.65 22.50
CA LYS A 149 -21.28 -13.29 21.64
C LYS A 149 -21.24 -11.82 21.19
N LYS A 150 -20.82 -10.89 22.06
CA LYS A 150 -20.62 -9.46 21.70
C LYS A 150 -19.44 -9.28 20.74
N GLU A 151 -18.35 -10.01 20.95
CA GLU A 151 -17.17 -10.02 20.07
C GLU A 151 -17.51 -10.57 18.68
N LEU A 152 -18.17 -11.73 18.61
CA LEU A 152 -18.64 -12.33 17.35
C LEU A 152 -19.60 -11.40 16.59
N GLU A 153 -20.42 -10.65 17.30
CA GLU A 153 -21.33 -9.63 16.75
C GLU A 153 -20.60 -8.35 16.30
N SER A 154 -19.42 -8.03 16.85
CA SER A 154 -18.52 -6.99 16.34
C SER A 154 -17.84 -7.46 15.05
N MET A 155 -17.22 -8.65 15.09
CA MET A 155 -16.57 -9.27 13.94
C MET A 155 -17.51 -9.42 12.73
N ARG A 156 -18.81 -9.68 12.96
CA ARG A 156 -19.84 -9.65 11.90
C ARG A 156 -19.99 -8.27 11.28
N LYS A 157 -20.10 -7.21 12.08
CA LYS A 157 -20.25 -5.82 11.58
C LYS A 157 -19.00 -5.32 10.88
N GLU A 158 -17.83 -5.72 11.37
CA GLU A 158 -16.54 -5.43 10.75
C GLU A 158 -16.40 -6.16 9.41
N TYR A 159 -16.82 -7.43 9.34
CA TYR A 159 -16.91 -8.19 8.08
C TYR A 159 -17.91 -7.56 7.10
N ASP A 160 -19.12 -7.21 7.54
CA ASP A 160 -20.13 -6.57 6.69
C ASP A 160 -19.63 -5.20 6.19
N SER A 161 -18.94 -4.43 7.03
CA SER A 161 -18.28 -3.17 6.63
C SER A 161 -17.17 -3.40 5.58
N MET A 162 -16.34 -4.43 5.78
CA MET A 162 -15.29 -4.84 4.83
C MET A 162 -15.87 -5.30 3.49
N VAL A 163 -16.99 -6.04 3.49
CA VAL A 163 -17.70 -6.46 2.26
C VAL A 163 -18.27 -5.25 1.53
N ASN A 164 -18.95 -4.33 2.23
CA ASN A 164 -19.45 -3.09 1.63
C ASN A 164 -18.31 -2.23 1.05
N GLY A 165 -17.17 -2.14 1.74
CA GLY A 165 -15.98 -1.45 1.26
C GLY A 165 -15.35 -2.10 0.03
N ARG A 166 -15.27 -3.44 0.00
CA ARG A 166 -14.84 -4.23 -1.16
C ARG A 166 -15.76 -4.00 -2.35
N ASP A 167 -17.06 -4.06 -2.15
CA ASP A 167 -18.05 -3.97 -3.23
C ASP A 167 -18.13 -2.54 -3.79
N GLY A 168 -17.95 -1.52 -2.95
CA GLY A 168 -17.71 -0.15 -3.40
C GLY A 168 -16.41 0.00 -4.22
N ALA A 169 -15.33 -0.64 -3.80
CA ALA A 169 -14.07 -0.62 -4.55
C ALA A 169 -14.17 -1.36 -5.91
N ILE A 170 -14.94 -2.45 -5.98
CA ILE A 170 -15.25 -3.16 -7.23
C ILE A 170 -16.04 -2.25 -8.17
N ASN A 171 -17.13 -1.63 -7.70
CA ASN A 171 -17.94 -0.72 -8.52
C ASN A 171 -17.10 0.45 -9.08
N ASN A 172 -16.26 1.06 -8.25
CA ASN A 172 -15.36 2.14 -8.68
C ASN A 172 -14.33 1.67 -9.71
N ALA A 173 -13.84 0.42 -9.61
CA ALA A 173 -12.93 -0.17 -10.59
C ALA A 173 -13.65 -0.49 -11.91
N GLU A 174 -14.89 -0.97 -11.88
CA GLU A 174 -15.71 -1.19 -13.07
C GLU A 174 -16.04 0.14 -13.79
N GLU A 175 -16.36 1.20 -13.06
CA GLU A 175 -16.55 2.56 -13.62
C GLU A 175 -15.25 3.09 -14.26
N ALA A 176 -14.10 2.92 -13.60
CA ALA A 176 -12.81 3.31 -14.16
C ALA A 176 -12.44 2.51 -15.43
N ILE A 177 -12.77 1.21 -15.48
CA ILE A 177 -12.60 0.37 -16.68
C ILE A 177 -13.53 0.83 -17.81
N ALA A 178 -14.78 1.17 -17.50
CA ALA A 178 -15.73 1.69 -18.48
C ALA A 178 -15.26 3.04 -19.09
N ALA A 179 -14.81 3.98 -18.25
CA ALA A 179 -14.23 5.25 -18.70
C ALA A 179 -12.93 5.05 -19.51
N SER A 180 -12.05 4.15 -19.08
CA SER A 180 -10.84 3.78 -19.81
C SER A 180 -11.17 3.24 -21.21
N LYS A 181 -12.24 2.45 -21.34
CA LYS A 181 -12.71 1.89 -22.62
C LYS A 181 -13.36 2.93 -23.54
N GLU A 182 -14.01 3.95 -22.99
CA GLU A 182 -14.51 5.09 -23.77
C GLU A 182 -13.34 5.93 -24.31
N ILE A 183 -12.30 6.13 -23.51
CA ILE A 183 -11.04 6.79 -23.93
C ILE A 183 -10.31 5.96 -24.99
N GLU A 184 -10.21 4.63 -24.82
CA GLU A 184 -9.64 3.70 -25.79
C GLU A 184 -10.33 3.85 -27.16
N LYS A 185 -11.67 3.77 -27.18
CA LYS A 185 -12.46 3.98 -28.40
C LYS A 185 -12.25 5.36 -29.02
N ALA A 186 -12.21 6.42 -28.22
CA ALA A 186 -11.96 7.77 -28.73
C ALA A 186 -10.56 7.91 -29.37
N VAL A 187 -9.57 7.18 -28.86
CA VAL A 187 -8.22 7.08 -29.46
C VAL A 187 -8.23 6.27 -30.75
N GLU A 188 -9.02 5.19 -30.84
CA GLU A 188 -9.23 4.44 -32.09
C GLU A 188 -9.88 5.33 -33.17
N ASP A 189 -10.98 6.01 -32.83
CA ASP A 189 -11.71 6.91 -33.74
C ASP A 189 -10.80 8.05 -34.25
N LEU A 190 -10.06 8.73 -33.36
CA LEU A 190 -9.07 9.77 -33.73
C LEU A 190 -7.91 9.22 -34.58
N THR A 191 -7.50 7.97 -34.35
CA THR A 191 -6.45 7.33 -35.16
C THR A 191 -6.96 7.05 -36.58
N ALA A 192 -8.23 6.65 -36.73
CA ALA A 192 -8.86 6.50 -38.04
C ALA A 192 -8.97 7.84 -38.79
N GLU A 193 -9.37 8.92 -38.12
CA GLU A 193 -9.39 10.28 -38.69
C GLU A 193 -7.98 10.75 -39.13
N LEU A 194 -6.95 10.48 -38.32
CA LEU A 194 -5.56 10.82 -38.65
C LEU A 194 -5.05 10.03 -39.86
N ILE A 195 -5.45 8.76 -40.01
CA ILE A 195 -5.13 7.97 -41.21
C ILE A 195 -5.85 8.55 -42.44
N ALA A 196 -7.16 8.79 -42.36
CA ALA A 196 -7.96 9.31 -43.48
C ALA A 196 -7.48 10.70 -43.95
N THR A 197 -7.16 11.61 -43.02
CA THR A 197 -6.60 12.93 -43.35
C THR A 197 -5.18 12.86 -43.91
N LYS A 198 -4.36 11.90 -43.45
CA LYS A 198 -3.04 11.62 -44.01
C LYS A 198 -3.12 11.00 -45.42
N GLU A 199 -4.21 10.33 -45.76
CA GLU A 199 -4.44 9.76 -47.09
C GLU A 199 -5.01 10.79 -48.07
N SER A 200 -5.95 11.63 -47.66
CA SER A 200 -6.40 12.76 -48.49
C SER A 200 -5.29 13.79 -48.72
N LEU A 201 -4.41 14.02 -47.75
CA LEU A 201 -3.20 14.84 -47.92
C LEU A 201 -2.18 14.23 -48.91
N LYS A 202 -2.11 12.89 -49.02
CA LYS A 202 -1.30 12.24 -50.08
C LYS A 202 -1.95 12.43 -51.44
N SER A 203 -3.26 12.19 -51.55
CA SER A 203 -4.02 12.31 -52.82
C SER A 203 -3.88 13.72 -53.40
N THR A 204 -4.22 14.73 -52.60
CA THR A 204 -4.10 16.15 -53.00
C THR A 204 -2.65 16.56 -53.32
N ARG A 205 -1.64 15.95 -52.68
CA ARG A 205 -0.22 16.16 -53.04
C ARG A 205 0.14 15.49 -54.38
N THR A 206 -0.39 14.31 -54.70
CA THR A 206 -0.19 13.69 -56.02
C THR A 206 -0.92 14.46 -57.12
N GLU A 207 -2.16 14.89 -56.86
CA GLU A 207 -2.96 15.73 -57.77
C GLU A 207 -2.27 17.08 -58.04
N HIS A 208 -1.65 17.71 -57.03
CA HIS A 208 -0.84 18.91 -57.21
C HIS A 208 0.39 18.66 -58.09
N LEU A 209 1.13 17.57 -57.85
CA LEU A 209 2.33 17.25 -58.64
C LEU A 209 1.99 16.94 -60.10
N GLU A 210 0.88 16.23 -60.34
CA GLU A 210 0.37 15.99 -61.69
C GLU A 210 -0.06 17.31 -62.36
N ALA A 211 -0.79 18.19 -61.66
CA ALA A 211 -1.17 19.49 -62.19
C ALA A 211 0.04 20.43 -62.46
N GLU A 212 1.10 20.31 -61.65
CA GLU A 212 2.38 21.02 -61.84
C GLU A 212 3.15 20.49 -63.06
N GLU A 213 3.19 19.16 -63.26
CA GLU A 213 3.76 18.51 -64.43
C GLU A 213 3.01 18.91 -65.72
N GLN A 214 1.68 18.80 -65.74
CA GLN A 214 0.85 19.25 -66.88
C GLN A 214 1.06 20.73 -67.18
N ARG A 215 1.12 21.59 -66.15
CA ARG A 215 1.41 23.02 -66.33
C ARG A 215 2.81 23.26 -66.88
N SER A 216 3.81 22.47 -66.49
CA SER A 216 5.17 22.58 -67.04
C SER A 216 5.21 22.18 -68.52
N GLY A 217 4.52 21.11 -68.91
CA GLY A 217 4.41 20.67 -70.30
C GLY A 217 3.78 21.72 -71.21
N VAL A 218 2.69 22.37 -70.76
CA VAL A 218 2.06 23.48 -71.51
C VAL A 218 3.01 24.67 -71.69
N ILE A 219 3.81 25.01 -70.67
CA ILE A 219 4.81 26.09 -70.76
C ILE A 219 5.96 25.71 -71.72
N ASP A 220 6.38 24.46 -71.73
CA ASP A 220 7.40 23.95 -72.65
C ASP A 220 6.89 23.88 -74.10
N GLU A 221 5.61 23.58 -74.33
CA GLU A 221 4.96 23.67 -75.65
C GLU A 221 4.78 25.13 -76.11
N GLU A 222 4.30 26.02 -75.23
CA GLU A 222 4.15 27.45 -75.54
C GLU A 222 5.51 28.09 -75.87
N THR A 223 6.56 27.83 -75.10
CA THR A 223 7.90 28.39 -75.36
C THR A 223 8.54 27.83 -76.63
N GLN A 224 8.23 26.59 -77.03
CA GLN A 224 8.60 26.07 -78.35
C GLN A 224 7.86 26.79 -79.49
N ASN A 225 6.55 27.02 -79.35
CA ASN A 225 5.77 27.80 -80.32
C ASN A 225 6.30 29.24 -80.46
N TRP A 226 6.53 29.95 -79.34
CA TRP A 226 7.10 31.30 -79.37
C TRP A 226 8.48 31.34 -80.03
N LYS A 227 9.30 30.31 -79.86
CA LYS A 227 10.60 30.19 -80.52
C LYS A 227 10.47 29.99 -82.03
N LEU A 228 9.55 29.13 -82.49
CA LEU A 228 9.31 28.89 -83.92
C LEU A 228 8.75 30.14 -84.62
N GLU A 229 7.84 30.86 -83.96
CA GLU A 229 7.30 32.11 -84.50
C GLU A 229 8.36 33.24 -84.52
N LEU A 230 9.25 33.28 -83.52
CA LEU A 230 10.41 34.18 -83.53
C LEU A 230 11.35 33.87 -84.71
N GLU A 231 11.77 32.61 -84.86
CA GLU A 231 12.65 32.14 -85.94
C GLU A 231 12.06 32.47 -87.32
N ARG A 232 10.75 32.24 -87.49
CA ARG A 232 9.99 32.67 -88.68
C ARG A 232 10.03 34.19 -88.91
N SER A 233 9.84 34.98 -87.86
CA SER A 233 9.86 36.45 -87.96
C SER A 233 11.27 36.98 -88.29
N GLU A 234 12.32 36.30 -87.85
CA GLU A 234 13.72 36.60 -88.21
C GLU A 234 14.00 36.27 -89.69
N GLU A 235 13.51 35.14 -90.21
CA GLU A 235 13.56 34.82 -91.66
C GLU A 235 12.84 35.89 -92.51
N GLU A 236 11.62 36.28 -92.13
CA GLU A 236 10.84 37.30 -92.84
C GLU A 236 11.52 38.69 -92.78
N LEU A 237 12.16 39.02 -91.66
CA LEU A 237 12.94 40.25 -91.49
C LEU A 237 14.22 40.24 -92.33
N GLU A 238 14.96 39.13 -92.41
CA GLU A 238 16.13 39.03 -93.30
C GLU A 238 15.73 39.16 -94.78
N LEU A 239 14.63 38.52 -95.19
CA LEU A 239 14.10 38.64 -96.55
C LEU A 239 13.70 40.10 -96.87
N LEU A 240 13.03 40.79 -95.95
CA LEU A 240 12.71 42.21 -96.06
C LEU A 240 13.99 43.08 -96.12
N ASN A 241 15.01 42.77 -95.34
CA ASN A 241 16.30 43.47 -95.37
C ASN A 241 17.00 43.32 -96.73
N GLN A 242 16.99 42.13 -97.33
CA GLN A 242 17.48 41.91 -98.71
C GLN A 242 16.70 42.76 -99.73
N GLN A 243 15.37 42.85 -99.59
CA GLN A 243 14.55 43.74 -100.43
C GLN A 243 14.93 45.22 -100.24
N VAL A 244 15.10 45.69 -99.00
CA VAL A 244 15.52 47.07 -98.68
C VAL A 244 16.91 47.39 -99.24
N LEU A 245 17.85 46.45 -99.20
CA LEU A 245 19.17 46.61 -99.84
C LEU A 245 19.05 46.73 -101.36
N SER A 246 18.20 45.91 -102.01
CA SER A 246 17.94 46.02 -103.44
C SER A 246 17.29 47.36 -103.82
N ALA A 247 16.32 47.82 -103.02
CA ALA A 247 15.64 49.09 -103.21
C ALA A 247 16.59 50.29 -103.00
N ARG A 248 17.53 50.19 -102.06
CA ARG A 248 18.60 51.20 -101.86
C ARG A 248 19.53 51.30 -103.07
N VAL A 249 19.88 50.16 -103.71
CA VAL A 249 20.67 50.13 -104.96
C VAL A 249 19.89 50.68 -106.15
N LEU A 250 18.57 50.46 -106.22
CA LEU A 250 17.72 51.07 -107.25
C LEU A 250 17.57 52.58 -107.01
N LYS A 251 17.43 53.02 -105.76
CA LYS A 251 17.37 54.44 -105.39
C LYS A 251 18.66 55.17 -105.74
N SER A 252 19.84 54.62 -105.44
CA SER A 252 21.11 55.30 -105.80
C SER A 252 21.33 55.38 -107.31
N LYS A 253 20.88 54.40 -108.08
CA LYS A 253 20.83 54.48 -109.56
C LYS A 253 19.87 55.58 -110.05
N LEU A 254 18.70 55.70 -109.43
CA LEU A 254 17.73 56.76 -109.74
C LEU A 254 18.30 58.15 -109.42
N GLU A 255 18.93 58.33 -108.25
CA GLU A 255 19.58 59.57 -107.84
C GLU A 255 20.73 59.95 -108.79
N ALA A 256 21.58 59.00 -109.18
CA ALA A 256 22.62 59.22 -110.19
C ALA A 256 22.05 59.64 -111.56
N SER A 257 20.97 59.00 -112.02
CA SER A 257 20.28 59.41 -113.26
C SER A 257 19.59 60.78 -113.13
N SER A 258 19.21 61.17 -111.92
CA SER A 258 18.57 62.46 -111.62
C SER A 258 19.58 63.60 -111.52
N SER A 259 20.81 63.34 -111.04
CA SER A 259 21.90 64.33 -111.10
C SER A 259 22.28 64.59 -112.55
N LEU A 260 22.50 63.54 -113.36
CA LEU A 260 22.82 63.67 -114.78
C LEU A 260 21.76 64.50 -115.54
N LEU A 261 20.47 64.33 -115.20
CA LEU A 261 19.37 65.13 -115.72
C LEU A 261 19.38 66.59 -115.23
N LEU A 262 19.84 66.86 -114.00
CA LEU A 262 20.08 68.21 -113.49
C LEU A 262 21.29 68.87 -114.16
N ASP A 263 22.37 68.13 -114.36
CA ASP A 263 23.60 68.60 -115.01
C ASP A 263 23.30 69.00 -116.47
N LEU A 264 22.56 68.16 -117.22
CA LEU A 264 22.03 68.51 -118.56
C LEU A 264 21.11 69.74 -118.56
N LYS A 265 20.33 69.96 -117.49
CA LYS A 265 19.52 71.18 -117.33
C LYS A 265 20.37 72.40 -117.00
N ALA A 266 21.47 72.22 -116.27
CA ALA A 266 22.42 73.29 -115.98
C ALA A 266 23.20 73.71 -117.24
N GLU A 267 23.59 72.76 -118.10
CA GLU A 267 24.14 73.07 -119.43
C GLU A 267 23.13 73.83 -120.31
N LEU A 268 21.85 73.40 -120.31
CA LEU A 268 20.77 74.10 -121.01
C LEU A 268 20.54 75.52 -120.46
N ALA A 269 20.64 75.70 -119.13
CA ALA A 269 20.52 77.00 -118.48
C ALA A 269 21.71 77.92 -118.82
N ALA A 270 22.94 77.41 -118.75
CA ALA A 270 24.16 78.14 -119.11
C ALA A 270 24.16 78.60 -120.58
N TYR A 271 23.52 77.85 -121.48
CA TYR A 271 23.27 78.27 -122.86
C TYR A 271 22.24 79.42 -122.96
N MET A 272 21.20 79.42 -122.11
CA MET A 272 20.13 80.43 -122.09
C MET A 272 20.53 81.73 -121.37
N GLU A 273 21.40 81.66 -120.38
CA GLU A 273 21.80 82.80 -119.51
C GLU A 273 22.86 83.72 -120.16
N SER A 274 23.22 83.47 -121.41
CA SER A 274 24.16 84.27 -122.21
C SER A 274 23.62 85.64 -122.68
N LYS A 275 22.53 86.19 -122.09
CA LYS A 275 21.91 87.46 -122.57
C LYS A 275 21.22 88.35 -121.52
N LEU A 276 21.70 89.60 -121.49
CA LEU A 276 21.07 90.87 -121.08
C LEU A 276 21.17 91.32 -119.60
N GLU A 277 21.16 92.64 -119.44
CA GLU A 277 21.57 93.43 -118.26
C GLU A 277 20.46 94.41 -117.79
N ASP A 278 20.84 95.30 -116.87
CA ASP A 278 20.30 96.67 -116.60
C ASP A 278 19.14 96.94 -115.60
N GLU A 279 19.58 97.40 -114.42
CA GLU A 279 19.32 98.72 -113.82
C GLU A 279 17.90 99.24 -113.44
N ASN A 280 17.62 99.14 -112.13
CA ASN A 280 17.66 100.27 -111.16
C ASN A 280 16.49 101.29 -110.98
N ASN A 281 16.29 101.63 -109.69
CA ASN A 281 15.87 102.92 -109.08
C ASN A 281 14.37 103.34 -108.95
N ARG A 282 13.95 103.62 -107.70
CA ARG A 282 13.10 104.77 -107.25
C ARG A 282 12.91 104.80 -105.71
N GLU A 283 13.64 105.67 -105.00
CA GLU A 283 13.65 105.77 -103.52
C GLU A 283 12.29 105.93 -102.84
N THR A 284 11.34 106.73 -103.37
CA THR A 284 10.07 107.00 -102.68
C THR A 284 9.02 105.90 -102.82
N LYS A 285 9.34 104.83 -103.56
CA LYS A 285 8.68 103.53 -103.33
C LYS A 285 9.39 102.73 -102.23
N LYS A 286 10.73 102.79 -102.13
CA LYS A 286 11.50 102.00 -101.15
C LYS A 286 10.98 102.20 -99.74
N GLU A 287 10.73 103.43 -99.27
CA GLU A 287 10.22 103.65 -97.91
C GLU A 287 8.84 103.03 -97.65
N LEU A 288 7.90 103.09 -98.61
CA LEU A 288 6.58 102.48 -98.47
C LEU A 288 6.64 100.95 -98.60
N GLU A 289 7.44 100.45 -99.53
CA GLU A 289 7.69 99.03 -99.72
C GLU A 289 8.52 98.44 -98.56
N GLU A 290 9.35 99.24 -97.89
CA GLU A 290 10.14 98.89 -96.70
C GLU A 290 9.26 98.88 -95.44
N VAL A 291 8.36 99.84 -95.26
CA VAL A 291 7.32 99.75 -94.21
C VAL A 291 6.43 98.53 -94.45
N LYS A 292 6.07 98.25 -95.72
CA LYS A 292 5.31 97.05 -96.10
C LYS A 292 6.11 95.75 -95.87
N ILE A 293 7.39 95.69 -96.24
CA ILE A 293 8.29 94.56 -95.95
C ILE A 293 8.49 94.38 -94.45
N ASN A 294 8.56 95.46 -93.67
CA ASN A 294 8.63 95.40 -92.21
C ASN A 294 7.30 94.93 -91.58
N ILE A 295 6.15 95.23 -92.19
CA ILE A 295 4.84 94.67 -91.79
C ILE A 295 4.71 93.20 -92.22
N GLU A 296 5.15 92.83 -93.42
CA GLU A 296 5.17 91.46 -93.93
C GLU A 296 6.13 90.59 -93.08
N LYS A 297 7.30 91.13 -92.70
CA LYS A 297 8.25 90.53 -91.77
C LYS A 297 7.68 90.42 -90.36
N ALA A 298 7.12 91.49 -89.79
CA ALA A 298 6.53 91.44 -88.45
C ALA A 298 5.30 90.51 -88.37
N THR A 299 4.52 90.36 -89.45
CA THR A 299 3.43 89.38 -89.52
C THR A 299 3.94 87.95 -89.72
N ALA A 300 5.04 87.74 -90.45
CA ALA A 300 5.74 86.46 -90.50
C ALA A 300 6.31 86.07 -89.11
N GLU A 301 7.01 86.97 -88.43
CA GLU A 301 7.53 86.78 -87.07
C GLU A 301 6.40 86.53 -86.05
N VAL A 302 5.28 87.25 -86.14
CA VAL A 302 4.09 86.99 -85.32
C VAL A 302 3.45 85.63 -85.64
N ASN A 303 3.57 85.12 -86.87
CA ASN A 303 3.07 83.80 -87.23
C ASN A 303 3.99 82.67 -86.76
N THR A 304 5.32 82.79 -86.90
CA THR A 304 6.27 81.80 -86.34
C THR A 304 6.22 81.77 -84.81
N LEU A 305 5.97 82.91 -84.15
CA LEU A 305 5.71 82.96 -82.71
C LEU A 305 4.38 82.30 -82.30
N LYS A 306 3.33 82.35 -83.14
CA LYS A 306 2.10 81.58 -82.90
C LYS A 306 2.34 80.08 -83.10
N GLU A 307 3.08 79.69 -84.14
CA GLU A 307 3.43 78.30 -84.42
C GLU A 307 4.24 77.71 -83.26
N ALA A 308 5.26 78.42 -82.78
CA ALA A 308 6.01 78.05 -81.58
C ALA A 308 5.12 78.00 -80.32
N SER A 309 4.17 78.94 -80.17
CA SER A 309 3.22 78.91 -79.05
C SER A 309 2.24 77.75 -79.12
N LEU A 310 1.86 77.28 -80.31
CA LEU A 310 0.99 76.11 -80.49
C LEU A 310 1.77 74.81 -80.26
N LEU A 311 3.03 74.73 -80.67
CA LEU A 311 3.93 73.60 -80.36
C LEU A 311 4.12 73.47 -78.84
N LEU A 312 4.49 74.56 -78.15
CA LEU A 312 4.62 74.58 -76.68
C LEU A 312 3.30 74.27 -75.96
N GLN A 313 2.14 74.54 -76.57
CA GLN A 313 0.85 74.11 -76.03
C GLN A 313 0.61 72.61 -76.23
N SER A 314 1.01 72.02 -77.36
CA SER A 314 0.94 70.56 -77.56
C SER A 314 1.85 69.83 -76.58
N GLU A 315 3.11 70.24 -76.50
CA GLU A 315 4.11 69.69 -75.57
C GLU A 315 3.63 69.78 -74.11
N LEU A 316 3.00 70.90 -73.71
CA LEU A 316 2.43 71.08 -72.38
C LEU A 316 1.20 70.20 -72.09
N GLU A 317 0.36 69.89 -73.08
CA GLU A 317 -0.72 68.90 -72.88
C GLU A 317 -0.18 67.46 -72.87
N GLU A 318 0.85 67.15 -73.66
CA GLU A 318 1.52 65.85 -73.66
C GLU A 318 2.25 65.57 -72.33
N GLU A 319 2.98 66.55 -71.77
CA GLU A 319 3.58 66.44 -70.43
C GLU A 319 2.54 66.21 -69.33
N LYS A 320 1.36 66.85 -69.42
CA LYS A 320 0.26 66.62 -68.46
C LYS A 320 -0.30 65.20 -68.56
N LEU A 321 -0.41 64.63 -69.75
CA LEU A 321 -0.85 63.25 -69.93
C LEU A 321 0.15 62.28 -69.27
N ILE A 322 1.44 62.43 -69.57
CA ILE A 322 2.52 61.62 -68.97
C ILE A 322 2.53 61.76 -67.43
N LEU A 323 2.35 62.97 -66.90
CA LEU A 323 2.32 63.21 -65.45
C LEU A 323 1.10 62.56 -64.77
N ASN A 324 -0.06 62.52 -65.45
CA ASN A 324 -1.24 61.81 -64.95
C ASN A 324 -1.05 60.29 -64.97
N GLU A 325 -0.49 59.73 -66.05
CA GLU A 325 -0.17 58.29 -66.14
C GLU A 325 0.85 57.86 -65.08
N LEU A 326 1.90 58.65 -64.88
CA LEU A 326 2.91 58.43 -63.84
C LEU A 326 2.27 58.43 -62.45
N LYS A 327 1.39 59.40 -62.16
CA LYS A 327 0.67 59.51 -60.88
C LYS A 327 -0.30 58.36 -60.65
N GLU A 328 -0.97 57.87 -61.69
CA GLU A 328 -1.75 56.62 -61.60
C GLU A 328 -0.85 55.42 -61.31
N SER A 329 0.32 55.33 -61.94
CA SER A 329 1.28 54.23 -61.69
C SER A 329 1.82 54.27 -60.26
N GLU A 330 2.07 55.45 -59.70
CA GLU A 330 2.49 55.66 -58.31
C GLU A 330 1.41 55.20 -57.32
N GLN A 331 0.13 55.50 -57.58
CA GLN A 331 -0.99 55.02 -56.76
C GLN A 331 -1.16 53.49 -56.86
N LYS A 332 -0.97 52.92 -58.05
CA LYS A 332 -0.98 51.47 -58.29
C LYS A 332 0.23 50.75 -57.66
N ALA A 333 1.36 51.45 -57.47
CA ALA A 333 2.51 50.95 -56.73
C ALA A 333 2.32 51.07 -55.21
N SER A 334 1.80 52.21 -54.74
CA SER A 334 1.57 52.50 -53.30
C SER A 334 0.57 51.53 -52.67
N SER A 335 -0.51 51.21 -53.39
CA SER A 335 -1.49 50.21 -52.96
C SER A 335 -0.89 48.80 -52.86
N LYS A 336 -0.02 48.39 -53.80
CA LYS A 336 0.74 47.13 -53.70
C LYS A 336 1.69 47.11 -52.51
N LEU A 337 2.38 48.23 -52.23
CA LEU A 337 3.28 48.37 -51.09
C LEU A 337 2.51 48.18 -49.76
N ILE A 338 1.33 48.81 -49.62
CA ILE A 338 0.46 48.64 -48.45
C ILE A 338 0.03 47.17 -48.28
N ASN A 339 -0.37 46.49 -49.35
CA ASN A 339 -0.74 45.07 -49.28
C ASN A 339 0.43 44.19 -48.82
N LEU A 340 1.62 44.39 -49.39
CA LEU A 340 2.84 43.66 -48.99
C LEU A 340 3.23 43.95 -47.54
N GLN A 341 3.01 45.18 -47.05
CA GLN A 341 3.25 45.53 -45.65
C GLN A 341 2.26 44.81 -44.71
N ILE A 342 0.99 44.65 -45.11
CA ILE A 342 -0.01 43.88 -44.34
C ILE A 342 0.35 42.40 -44.31
N GLU A 343 0.77 41.82 -45.44
CA GLU A 343 1.24 40.43 -45.51
C GLU A 343 2.51 40.20 -44.67
N LEU A 344 3.42 41.18 -44.62
CA LEU A 344 4.61 41.15 -43.77
C LEU A 344 4.27 41.14 -42.27
N GLU A 345 3.36 41.98 -41.80
CA GLU A 345 2.93 41.95 -40.39
C GLU A 345 2.12 40.69 -40.04
N LYS A 346 1.33 40.17 -40.98
CA LYS A 346 0.65 38.87 -40.84
C LYS A 346 1.65 37.71 -40.74
N SER A 347 2.73 37.76 -41.52
CA SER A 347 3.82 36.78 -41.47
C SER A 347 4.59 36.85 -40.15
N LYS A 348 4.98 38.05 -39.70
CA LYS A 348 5.65 38.28 -38.40
C LYS A 348 4.83 37.76 -37.22
N SER A 349 3.53 38.04 -37.19
CA SER A 349 2.63 37.58 -36.11
C SER A 349 2.43 36.06 -36.13
N ALA A 350 2.34 35.43 -37.31
CA ALA A 350 2.34 33.97 -37.43
C ALA A 350 3.66 33.34 -36.94
N ILE A 351 4.81 33.93 -37.25
CA ILE A 351 6.12 33.47 -36.77
C ILE A 351 6.19 33.57 -35.24
N ALA A 352 5.74 34.67 -34.64
CA ALA A 352 5.72 34.83 -33.19
C ALA A 352 4.82 33.79 -32.48
N PHE A 353 3.66 33.49 -33.06
CA PHE A 353 2.77 32.42 -32.56
C PHE A 353 3.44 31.03 -32.61
N LEU A 354 4.07 30.70 -33.74
CA LEU A 354 4.80 29.43 -33.90
C LEU A 354 6.00 29.32 -32.95
N GLN A 355 6.71 30.42 -32.69
CA GLN A 355 7.79 30.45 -31.69
C GLN A 355 7.28 30.22 -30.27
N MET A 356 6.14 30.80 -29.90
CA MET A 356 5.50 30.54 -28.61
C MET A 356 5.15 29.06 -28.44
N GLN A 357 4.48 28.48 -29.45
CA GLN A 357 4.12 27.06 -29.48
C GLN A 357 5.36 26.15 -29.46
N GLU A 358 6.45 26.53 -30.14
CA GLU A 358 7.73 25.80 -30.06
C GLU A 358 8.33 25.84 -28.66
N THR A 359 8.30 26.99 -27.96
CA THR A 359 8.80 27.07 -26.59
C THR A 359 7.98 26.23 -25.60
N GLU A 360 6.65 26.21 -25.75
CA GLU A 360 5.76 25.35 -24.96
C GLU A 360 6.04 23.86 -25.22
N ALA A 361 6.12 23.45 -26.49
CA ALA A 361 6.45 22.08 -26.87
C ALA A 361 7.84 21.64 -26.37
N ARG A 362 8.84 22.53 -26.40
CA ARG A 362 10.17 22.29 -25.82
C ARG A 362 10.12 22.14 -24.30
N GLU A 363 9.29 22.90 -23.58
CA GLU A 363 9.10 22.70 -22.15
C GLU A 363 8.44 21.35 -21.85
N VAL A 364 7.36 21.01 -22.56
CA VAL A 364 6.68 19.70 -22.41
C VAL A 364 7.66 18.54 -22.67
N MET A 365 8.50 18.64 -23.71
CA MET A 365 9.57 17.66 -23.97
C MET A 365 10.68 17.65 -22.91
N ALA A 366 10.90 18.74 -22.16
CA ALA A 366 11.84 18.78 -21.03
C ALA A 366 11.23 18.26 -19.71
N GLN A 367 9.89 18.26 -19.59
CA GLN A 367 9.16 17.67 -18.46
C GLN A 367 8.90 16.17 -18.65
N LEU A 368 8.58 15.72 -19.87
CA LEU A 368 8.17 14.33 -20.15
C LEU A 368 9.18 13.26 -19.69
N PRO A 369 10.50 13.39 -19.92
CA PRO A 369 11.49 12.42 -19.41
C PRO A 369 11.53 12.34 -17.88
N LYS A 370 11.26 13.45 -17.18
CA LYS A 370 11.22 13.48 -15.71
C LYS A 370 9.99 12.74 -15.16
N LYS A 371 8.84 12.91 -15.82
CA LYS A 371 7.60 12.18 -15.50
C LYS A 371 7.78 10.67 -15.78
N LEU A 372 8.41 10.32 -16.90
CA LEU A 372 8.76 8.93 -17.24
C LEU A 372 9.71 8.31 -16.20
N GLN A 373 10.73 9.05 -15.78
CA GLN A 373 11.68 8.60 -14.76
C GLN A 373 11.00 8.39 -13.40
N ALA A 374 10.13 9.32 -12.97
CA ALA A 374 9.38 9.18 -11.72
C ALA A 374 8.46 7.95 -11.74
N ALA A 375 7.69 7.75 -12.82
CA ALA A 375 6.82 6.58 -12.98
C ALA A 375 7.61 5.26 -13.02
N ALA A 376 8.83 5.25 -13.58
CA ALA A 376 9.71 4.07 -13.53
C ALA A 376 10.20 3.77 -12.11
N GLN A 377 10.54 4.80 -11.33
CA GLN A 377 10.94 4.64 -9.93
C GLN A 377 9.77 4.14 -9.07
N GLU A 378 8.58 4.70 -9.24
CA GLU A 378 7.34 4.25 -8.57
C GLU A 378 7.00 2.79 -8.90
N ALA A 379 7.20 2.37 -10.16
CA ALA A 379 7.00 0.97 -10.56
C ALA A 379 8.02 0.00 -9.94
N ASP A 380 9.30 0.38 -9.83
CA ASP A 380 10.32 -0.43 -9.14
C ASP A 380 10.09 -0.46 -7.62
N GLU A 381 9.65 0.64 -7.00
CA GLU A 381 9.26 0.69 -5.59
C GLU A 381 8.04 -0.21 -5.31
N ALA A 382 6.96 -0.09 -6.07
CA ALA A 382 5.77 -0.93 -5.95
C ALA A 382 6.09 -2.43 -6.14
N LYS A 383 6.99 -2.76 -7.07
CA LYS A 383 7.49 -4.12 -7.29
C LYS A 383 8.30 -4.63 -6.10
N SER A 384 9.12 -3.79 -5.46
CA SER A 384 9.86 -4.17 -4.26
C SER A 384 8.94 -4.45 -3.07
N LEU A 385 7.87 -3.65 -2.91
CA LEU A 385 6.84 -3.87 -1.89
C LEU A 385 6.05 -5.16 -2.14
N ALA A 386 5.68 -5.44 -3.39
CA ALA A 386 5.02 -6.69 -3.76
C ALA A 386 5.91 -7.92 -3.49
N GLN A 387 7.22 -7.82 -3.70
CA GLN A 387 8.17 -8.89 -3.38
C GLN A 387 8.34 -9.08 -1.86
N ALA A 388 8.34 -7.99 -1.07
CA ALA A 388 8.37 -8.07 0.39
C ALA A 388 7.11 -8.75 0.95
N ALA A 389 5.92 -8.30 0.52
CA ALA A 389 4.65 -8.89 0.93
C ALA A 389 4.51 -10.38 0.50
N GLN A 390 5.09 -10.75 -0.65
CA GLN A 390 5.15 -12.16 -1.07
C GLN A 390 6.08 -12.99 -0.17
N ALA A 391 7.20 -12.43 0.29
CA ALA A 391 8.11 -13.11 1.22
C ALA A 391 7.46 -13.31 2.61
N GLU A 392 6.84 -12.26 3.16
CA GLU A 392 6.09 -12.33 4.43
C GLU A 392 4.95 -13.36 4.36
N LEU A 393 4.25 -13.46 3.22
CA LEU A 393 3.20 -14.46 3.00
C LEU A 393 3.76 -15.90 2.99
N VAL A 394 4.96 -16.13 2.45
CA VAL A 394 5.61 -17.45 2.48
C VAL A 394 6.08 -17.79 3.89
N GLU A 395 6.68 -16.85 4.62
CA GLU A 395 7.10 -17.04 6.02
C GLU A 395 5.88 -17.39 6.90
N ALA A 396 4.78 -16.64 6.79
CA ALA A 396 3.53 -16.94 7.49
C ALA A 396 2.90 -18.31 7.11
N GLN A 397 3.07 -18.76 5.86
CA GLN A 397 2.65 -20.12 5.44
C GLN A 397 3.53 -21.21 6.05
N GLU A 398 4.85 -21.02 6.14
CA GLU A 398 5.76 -21.96 6.79
C GLU A 398 5.50 -22.03 8.30
N GLU A 399 5.24 -20.89 8.96
CA GLU A 399 4.82 -20.86 10.37
C GLU A 399 3.47 -21.56 10.59
N ALA A 400 2.49 -21.34 9.71
CA ALA A 400 1.17 -21.98 9.81
C ALA A 400 1.23 -23.51 9.65
N GLU A 401 1.99 -24.02 8.67
CA GLU A 401 2.20 -25.47 8.52
C GLU A 401 3.03 -26.05 9.69
N GLN A 402 3.99 -25.29 10.24
CA GLN A 402 4.70 -25.70 11.46
C GLN A 402 3.77 -25.77 12.69
N ALA A 403 2.88 -24.80 12.87
CA ALA A 403 1.88 -24.79 13.94
C ALA A 403 0.89 -25.95 13.79
N LYS A 404 0.43 -26.22 12.57
CA LYS A 404 -0.44 -27.36 12.21
C LYS A 404 0.25 -28.71 12.46
N ALA A 405 1.55 -28.84 12.15
CA ALA A 405 2.33 -30.03 12.48
C ALA A 405 2.48 -30.22 14.01
N ARG A 406 2.68 -29.13 14.77
CA ARG A 406 2.66 -29.16 16.24
C ARG A 406 1.29 -29.59 16.77
N ALA A 407 0.19 -29.07 16.23
CA ALA A 407 -1.16 -29.45 16.61
C ALA A 407 -1.41 -30.96 16.41
N ALA A 408 -1.03 -31.52 15.26
CA ALA A 408 -1.17 -32.96 14.99
C ALA A 408 -0.36 -33.85 15.96
N THR A 409 0.83 -33.42 16.41
CA THR A 409 1.60 -34.16 17.43
C THR A 409 0.98 -34.05 18.84
N LEU A 410 0.26 -32.97 19.15
CA LEU A 410 -0.51 -32.83 20.38
C LEU A 410 -1.80 -33.67 20.35
N GLU A 411 -2.52 -33.68 19.24
CA GLU A 411 -3.74 -34.49 19.04
C GLU A 411 -3.43 -36.00 19.13
N THR A 412 -2.40 -36.47 18.44
CA THR A 412 -1.98 -37.88 18.52
C THR A 412 -1.52 -38.28 19.92
N ARG A 413 -0.87 -37.38 20.67
CA ARG A 413 -0.54 -37.59 22.09
C ARG A 413 -1.80 -37.64 22.97
N LEU A 414 -2.79 -36.79 22.73
CA LEU A 414 -4.07 -36.78 23.45
C LEU A 414 -4.86 -38.08 23.19
N LEU A 415 -4.89 -38.57 21.97
CA LEU A 415 -5.50 -39.86 21.62
C LEU A 415 -4.75 -41.06 22.23
N ALA A 416 -3.45 -40.92 22.51
CA ALA A 416 -2.70 -41.92 23.27
C ALA A 416 -3.07 -41.91 24.76
N THR A 417 -3.04 -40.74 25.42
CA THR A 417 -3.39 -40.65 26.84
C THR A 417 -4.86 -41.02 27.12
N GLN A 418 -5.80 -40.71 26.21
CA GLN A 418 -7.17 -41.21 26.31
C GLN A 418 -7.27 -42.74 26.29
N LYS A 419 -6.45 -43.42 25.47
CA LYS A 419 -6.40 -44.90 25.44
C LYS A 419 -5.75 -45.47 26.70
N GLU A 420 -4.72 -44.81 27.23
CA GLU A 420 -4.08 -45.17 28.50
C GLU A 420 -5.06 -45.01 29.68
N ILE A 421 -5.83 -43.91 29.73
CA ILE A 421 -6.90 -43.71 30.72
C ILE A 421 -7.98 -44.80 30.59
N GLY A 422 -8.41 -45.13 29.36
CA GLY A 422 -9.36 -46.22 29.12
C GLY A 422 -8.84 -47.58 29.59
N ALA A 423 -7.57 -47.89 29.32
CA ALA A 423 -6.91 -49.10 29.80
C ALA A 423 -6.78 -49.12 31.34
N ALA A 424 -6.45 -47.98 31.96
CA ALA A 424 -6.40 -47.83 33.41
C ALA A 424 -7.78 -48.05 34.05
N GLN A 425 -8.86 -47.49 33.50
CA GLN A 425 -10.24 -47.73 33.97
C GLN A 425 -10.69 -49.19 33.81
N VAL A 426 -10.23 -49.90 32.77
CA VAL A 426 -10.48 -51.35 32.62
C VAL A 426 -9.69 -52.14 33.69
N SER A 427 -8.42 -51.79 33.91
CA SER A 427 -7.59 -52.38 34.98
C SER A 427 -8.19 -52.14 36.37
N GLU A 428 -8.69 -50.94 36.64
CA GLU A 428 -9.39 -50.55 37.87
C GLU A 428 -10.65 -51.38 38.10
N LYS A 429 -11.46 -51.61 37.05
CA LYS A 429 -12.65 -52.48 37.12
C LYS A 429 -12.26 -53.94 37.41
N LEU A 430 -11.25 -54.46 36.71
CA LEU A 430 -10.73 -55.81 36.95
C LEU A 430 -10.16 -55.98 38.36
N ALA A 431 -9.47 -54.98 38.90
CA ALA A 431 -8.99 -54.97 40.29
C ALA A 431 -10.16 -54.94 41.28
N LYS A 432 -11.15 -54.05 41.07
CA LYS A 432 -12.38 -53.97 41.89
C LYS A 432 -13.17 -55.29 41.89
N ASP A 433 -13.30 -55.96 40.75
CA ASP A 433 -14.00 -57.24 40.68
C ASP A 433 -13.16 -58.41 41.22
N SER A 434 -11.83 -58.33 41.17
CA SER A 434 -10.93 -59.27 41.86
C SER A 434 -11.02 -59.14 43.38
N ILE A 435 -11.08 -57.91 43.92
CA ILE A 435 -11.33 -57.65 45.34
C ILE A 435 -12.67 -58.26 45.76
N LYS A 436 -13.75 -57.98 45.03
CA LYS A 436 -15.08 -58.59 45.27
C LYS A 436 -15.11 -60.12 45.10
N ALA A 437 -14.14 -60.72 44.40
CA ALA A 437 -14.00 -62.17 44.32
C ALA A 437 -13.28 -62.73 45.56
N LEU A 438 -12.24 -62.04 46.03
CA LEU A 438 -11.53 -62.36 47.28
C LEU A 438 -12.45 -62.22 48.49
N GLU A 439 -13.15 -61.10 48.66
CA GLU A 439 -14.14 -60.86 49.73
C GLU A 439 -15.18 -61.99 49.83
N ARG A 440 -15.66 -62.48 48.68
CA ARG A 440 -16.60 -63.62 48.63
C ARG A 440 -15.93 -64.94 48.98
N SER A 441 -14.69 -65.16 48.56
CA SER A 441 -13.93 -66.37 48.92
C SER A 441 -13.63 -66.43 50.42
N GLU A 442 -13.34 -65.28 51.05
CA GLU A 442 -13.15 -65.16 52.50
C GLU A 442 -14.47 -65.29 53.25
N SER A 443 -15.57 -64.72 52.73
CA SER A 443 -16.92 -64.96 53.25
C SER A 443 -17.31 -66.45 53.23
N THR A 444 -16.92 -67.19 52.19
CA THR A 444 -17.11 -68.66 52.15
C THR A 444 -16.14 -69.43 53.06
N ARG A 445 -14.99 -68.84 53.45
CA ARG A 445 -14.04 -69.42 54.41
C ARG A 445 -14.42 -69.15 55.87
N GLY A 446 -15.25 -68.14 56.14
CA GLY A 446 -15.84 -67.90 57.46
C GLY A 446 -16.93 -68.90 57.89
N GLY A 447 -17.17 -69.97 57.13
CA GLY A 447 -18.39 -70.76 57.23
C GLY A 447 -18.26 -72.27 57.00
N ASN A 448 -17.19 -72.94 57.49
CA ASN A 448 -17.29 -74.29 58.09
C ASN A 448 -15.95 -74.87 58.61
N ASN A 449 -16.03 -75.42 59.82
CA ASN A 449 -15.20 -76.49 60.41
C ASN A 449 -13.73 -76.22 60.80
N ASN A 450 -13.30 -77.01 61.78
CA ASN A 450 -11.99 -77.01 62.40
C ASN A 450 -10.90 -77.70 61.57
N ASP A 451 -9.66 -77.44 62.00
CA ASP A 451 -8.47 -78.29 61.94
C ASP A 451 -7.48 -78.05 60.77
N VAL A 452 -6.20 -78.23 61.13
CA VAL A 452 -4.96 -78.15 60.33
C VAL A 452 -4.75 -76.92 59.42
N VAL A 453 -3.93 -75.99 59.93
CA VAL A 453 -2.89 -75.22 59.22
C VAL A 453 -2.99 -75.14 57.69
N ASP A 454 -3.58 -74.06 57.18
CA ASP A 454 -3.16 -73.43 55.93
C ASP A 454 -3.15 -71.90 56.10
N SER A 455 -2.27 -71.22 55.37
CA SER A 455 -1.93 -69.81 55.65
C SER A 455 -3.04 -68.85 55.25
N PHE A 456 -3.42 -67.97 56.17
CA PHE A 456 -4.04 -66.70 55.80
C PHE A 456 -3.09 -65.95 54.86
N SER A 457 -3.61 -65.39 53.75
CA SER A 457 -2.83 -64.56 52.82
C SER A 457 -2.59 -63.15 53.36
N LEU A 458 -2.36 -63.04 54.67
CA LEU A 458 -1.82 -61.87 55.32
C LEU A 458 -0.37 -61.75 54.85
N VAL A 459 -0.10 -60.87 53.88
CA VAL A 459 1.26 -60.59 53.41
C VAL A 459 2.00 -59.82 54.50
N THR A 460 2.47 -60.56 55.50
CA THR A 460 3.40 -60.08 56.52
C THR A 460 4.74 -59.82 55.86
N LEU A 461 4.88 -58.63 55.26
CA LEU A 461 6.18 -58.06 54.95
C LEU A 461 7.05 -58.21 56.20
N THR A 462 8.17 -58.92 56.05
CA THR A 462 9.17 -58.95 57.11
C THR A 462 9.71 -57.53 57.35
N LEU A 463 10.22 -57.27 58.55
CA LEU A 463 10.75 -55.95 58.89
C LEU A 463 11.83 -55.50 57.89
N ASP A 464 12.65 -56.44 57.43
CA ASP A 464 13.68 -56.22 56.41
C ASP A 464 13.09 -55.87 55.04
N GLU A 465 12.06 -56.59 54.56
CA GLU A 465 11.37 -56.26 53.29
C GLU A 465 10.67 -54.89 53.35
N TYR A 466 10.06 -54.54 54.48
CA TYR A 466 9.50 -53.19 54.68
C TYR A 466 10.60 -52.11 54.61
N HIS A 467 11.75 -52.34 55.24
CA HIS A 467 12.88 -51.42 55.18
C HIS A 467 13.52 -51.35 53.78
N GLU A 468 13.62 -52.45 53.04
CA GLU A 468 14.07 -52.44 51.65
C GLU A 468 13.10 -51.67 50.74
N LEU A 469 11.79 -51.87 50.90
CA LEU A 469 10.77 -51.20 50.11
C LEU A 469 10.74 -49.69 50.41
N SER A 470 10.79 -49.31 51.70
CA SER A 470 10.89 -47.91 52.16
C SER A 470 12.18 -47.24 51.64
N LYS A 471 13.31 -47.94 51.67
CA LYS A 471 14.58 -47.46 51.10
C LYS A 471 14.55 -47.38 49.56
N ARG A 472 13.66 -48.12 48.91
CA ARG A 472 13.42 -48.05 47.46
C ARG A 472 12.49 -46.90 47.08
N THR A 473 11.45 -46.62 47.86
CA THR A 473 10.58 -45.45 47.66
C THR A 473 11.36 -44.15 47.93
N GLN A 474 12.12 -44.06 49.01
CA GLN A 474 12.98 -42.89 49.30
C GLN A 474 13.95 -42.62 48.13
N LYS A 475 14.61 -43.64 47.57
CA LYS A 475 15.49 -43.45 46.40
C LYS A 475 14.75 -43.02 45.13
N ALA A 476 13.50 -43.45 44.95
CA ALA A 476 12.68 -43.01 43.83
C ALA A 476 12.22 -41.55 44.01
N GLU A 477 11.90 -41.16 45.24
CA GLU A 477 11.59 -39.78 45.64
C GLU A 477 12.79 -38.85 45.48
N GLU A 478 13.98 -39.25 45.97
CA GLU A 478 15.25 -38.53 45.73
C GLU A 478 15.50 -38.35 44.23
N GLN A 479 15.27 -39.38 43.40
CA GLN A 479 15.41 -39.28 41.94
C GLN A 479 14.31 -38.42 41.29
N ALA A 480 13.11 -38.33 41.85
CA ALA A 480 12.06 -37.43 41.39
C ALA A 480 12.40 -35.97 41.75
N ASN A 481 12.83 -35.72 42.99
CA ASN A 481 13.25 -34.40 43.48
C ASN A 481 14.45 -33.86 42.70
N LEU A 482 15.42 -34.72 42.32
CA LEU A 482 16.52 -34.35 41.42
C LEU A 482 16.04 -33.97 40.01
N ARG A 483 15.02 -34.64 39.46
CA ARG A 483 14.41 -34.26 38.16
C ARG A 483 13.64 -32.94 38.27
N ILE A 484 12.89 -32.73 39.35
CA ILE A 484 12.16 -31.49 39.61
C ILE A 484 13.13 -30.31 39.77
N ALA A 485 14.23 -30.49 40.52
CA ALA A 485 15.28 -29.48 40.64
C ALA A 485 15.93 -29.14 39.29
N ALA A 486 16.21 -30.14 38.45
CA ALA A 486 16.76 -29.93 37.11
C ALA A 486 15.77 -29.26 36.14
N ALA A 487 14.46 -29.54 36.26
CA ALA A 487 13.42 -28.83 35.52
C ALA A 487 13.29 -27.38 35.98
N ASN A 488 13.33 -27.13 37.29
CA ASN A 488 13.23 -25.80 37.86
C ASN A 488 14.41 -24.90 37.45
N THR A 489 15.65 -25.41 37.42
CA THR A 489 16.79 -24.62 36.93
C THR A 489 16.71 -24.33 35.42
N GLN A 490 16.11 -25.22 34.61
CA GLN A 490 15.83 -24.92 33.20
C GLN A 490 14.73 -23.84 33.05
N ILE A 491 13.69 -23.88 33.87
CA ILE A 491 12.64 -22.83 33.91
C ILE A 491 13.22 -21.49 34.35
N GLU A 492 14.12 -21.48 35.34
CA GLU A 492 14.79 -20.27 35.83
C GLU A 492 15.70 -19.65 34.75
N ILE A 493 16.54 -20.46 34.09
CA ILE A 493 17.35 -20.02 32.94
C ILE A 493 16.47 -19.49 31.80
N ALA A 494 15.33 -20.14 31.52
CA ALA A 494 14.40 -19.68 30.49
C ALA A 494 13.81 -18.30 30.85
N LYS A 495 13.31 -18.13 32.07
CA LYS A 495 12.78 -16.84 32.57
C LYS A 495 13.82 -15.73 32.57
N GLU A 496 15.07 -16.00 32.95
CA GLU A 496 16.12 -14.99 32.82
C GLU A 496 16.41 -14.63 31.35
N SER A 497 16.30 -15.58 30.42
CA SER A 497 16.50 -15.32 28.98
C SER A 497 15.34 -14.50 28.37
N GLU A 498 14.12 -14.76 28.83
CA GLU A 498 12.92 -13.98 28.51
C GLU A 498 13.06 -12.54 29.01
N LEU A 499 13.40 -12.32 30.28
CA LEU A 499 13.61 -11.00 30.87
C LEU A 499 14.70 -10.20 30.12
N ARG A 500 15.84 -10.82 29.79
CA ARG A 500 16.91 -10.18 28.99
C ARG A 500 16.48 -9.86 27.56
N SER A 501 15.49 -10.57 27.01
CA SER A 501 14.93 -10.25 25.69
C SER A 501 13.94 -9.09 25.74
N LEU A 502 13.17 -8.97 26.84
CA LEU A 502 12.25 -7.86 27.10
C LEU A 502 13.00 -6.56 27.41
N GLU A 503 14.03 -6.61 28.26
CA GLU A 503 14.95 -5.49 28.56
C GLU A 503 15.52 -4.90 27.27
N LYS A 504 16.02 -5.76 26.37
CA LYS A 504 16.54 -5.34 25.07
C LYS A 504 15.46 -4.81 24.10
N LEU A 505 14.22 -5.28 24.21
CA LEU A 505 13.10 -4.75 23.42
C LEU A 505 12.71 -3.34 23.90
N GLU A 506 12.80 -3.09 25.20
CA GLU A 506 12.60 -1.77 25.81
C GLU A 506 13.70 -0.79 25.37
N GLU A 507 14.99 -1.18 25.46
CA GLU A 507 16.13 -0.40 24.92
C GLU A 507 15.91 0.01 23.46
N LEU A 508 15.50 -0.93 22.60
CA LEU A 508 15.24 -0.68 21.18
C LEU A 508 14.03 0.24 20.96
N ASN A 509 13.01 0.18 21.81
CA ASN A 509 11.85 1.07 21.72
C ASN A 509 12.21 2.51 22.16
N GLU A 510 13.02 2.69 23.21
CA GLU A 510 13.59 3.99 23.57
C GLU A 510 14.44 4.56 22.41
N GLU A 511 15.33 3.74 21.84
CA GLU A 511 16.15 4.11 20.67
C GLU A 511 15.30 4.50 19.43
N LEU A 512 14.13 3.89 19.24
CA LEU A 512 13.18 4.25 18.19
C LEU A 512 12.43 5.54 18.51
N CYS A 513 12.03 5.78 19.75
CA CYS A 513 11.41 7.04 20.17
C CYS A 513 12.37 8.23 19.98
N VAL A 514 13.63 8.11 20.43
CA VAL A 514 14.66 9.14 20.22
C VAL A 514 14.91 9.39 18.72
N ARG A 515 14.92 8.34 17.88
CA ARG A 515 15.01 8.52 16.42
C ARG A 515 13.80 9.25 15.85
N ARG A 516 12.57 8.86 16.22
CA ARG A 516 11.32 9.52 15.77
C ARG A 516 11.30 11.00 16.14
N GLU A 517 11.72 11.37 17.36
CA GLU A 517 11.84 12.77 17.77
C GLU A 517 12.90 13.52 16.97
N SER A 518 14.09 12.93 16.77
CA SER A 518 15.15 13.55 15.97
C SER A 518 14.72 13.78 14.51
N LEU A 519 13.95 12.86 13.93
CA LEU A 519 13.37 12.98 12.60
C LEU A 519 12.33 14.11 12.55
N LYS A 520 11.41 14.17 13.52
CA LYS A 520 10.40 15.23 13.63
C LYS A 520 11.02 16.63 13.79
N ILE A 521 12.15 16.74 14.50
CA ILE A 521 12.92 17.99 14.59
C ILE A 521 13.60 18.30 13.25
N ALA A 522 14.13 17.30 12.55
CA ALA A 522 14.75 17.48 11.23
C ALA A 522 13.75 17.93 10.16
N THR A 523 12.55 17.32 10.08
CA THR A 523 11.50 17.73 9.13
C THR A 523 11.02 19.13 9.44
N GLN A 524 10.72 19.47 10.70
CA GLN A 524 10.26 20.81 11.07
C GLN A 524 11.31 21.90 10.80
N ASN A 525 12.60 21.56 10.82
CA ASN A 525 13.67 22.48 10.44
C ASN A 525 13.84 22.58 8.92
N ALA A 526 13.59 21.51 8.16
CA ALA A 526 13.56 21.53 6.69
C ALA A 526 12.36 22.33 6.15
N GLU A 527 11.18 22.15 6.77
CA GLU A 527 9.97 22.96 6.53
C GLU A 527 10.28 24.45 6.69
N LYS A 528 10.75 24.88 7.88
CA LYS A 528 11.15 26.28 8.15
C LYS A 528 12.23 26.81 7.21
N ALA A 529 13.17 25.97 6.77
CA ALA A 529 14.16 26.37 5.77
C ALA A 529 13.54 26.57 4.38
N SER A 530 12.53 25.77 4.02
CA SER A 530 11.78 25.93 2.77
C SER A 530 10.83 27.15 2.80
N GLU A 531 10.21 27.44 3.95
CA GLU A 531 9.45 28.66 4.21
C GLU A 531 10.34 29.91 4.11
N GLY A 532 11.51 29.89 4.77
CA GLY A 532 12.48 30.98 4.67
C GLY A 532 12.98 31.19 3.24
N LYS A 533 13.19 30.10 2.48
CA LYS A 533 13.53 30.17 1.04
C LYS A 533 12.40 30.76 0.21
N SER A 534 11.14 30.34 0.42
CA SER A 534 10.00 30.84 -0.36
C SER A 534 9.68 32.30 -0.06
N ALA A 535 9.87 32.75 1.19
CA ALA A 535 9.79 34.15 1.59
C ALA A 535 10.85 35.02 0.90
N VAL A 536 12.13 34.63 0.94
CA VAL A 536 13.22 35.36 0.27
C VAL A 536 13.04 35.36 -1.26
N GLU A 537 12.54 34.26 -1.85
CA GLU A 537 12.16 34.26 -3.26
C GLU A 537 10.97 35.19 -3.56
N HIS A 538 10.02 35.34 -2.64
CA HIS A 538 8.89 36.26 -2.80
C HIS A 538 9.36 37.72 -2.76
N GLU A 539 10.19 38.09 -1.78
CA GLU A 539 10.85 39.41 -1.71
C GLU A 539 11.69 39.69 -2.97
N LEU A 540 12.38 38.67 -3.51
CA LEU A 540 13.14 38.82 -4.76
C LEU A 540 12.23 38.96 -6.00
N ARG A 541 11.02 38.38 -5.99
CA ARG A 541 10.02 38.60 -7.05
C ARG A 541 9.46 40.03 -7.01
N THR A 542 9.10 40.53 -5.82
CA THR A 542 8.58 41.90 -5.67
C THR A 542 9.65 42.94 -5.98
N TRP A 543 10.88 42.78 -5.47
CA TRP A 543 11.98 43.69 -5.76
C TRP A 543 12.35 43.73 -7.25
N LYS A 544 12.28 42.59 -7.96
CA LYS A 544 12.45 42.56 -9.42
C LYS A 544 11.33 43.30 -10.15
N ALA A 545 10.08 43.17 -9.71
CA ALA A 545 8.98 43.92 -10.30
C ALA A 545 9.12 45.44 -10.05
N GLU A 546 9.54 45.84 -8.84
CA GLU A 546 9.85 47.23 -8.50
C GLU A 546 10.98 47.79 -9.37
N GLN A 547 12.07 47.05 -9.58
CA GLN A 547 13.16 47.45 -10.49
C GLN A 547 12.74 47.54 -11.97
N GLU A 548 11.84 46.66 -12.41
CA GLU A 548 11.29 46.68 -13.77
C GLU A 548 10.41 47.92 -13.99
N GLU A 549 9.60 48.31 -13.00
CA GLU A 549 8.81 49.56 -13.03
C GLU A 549 9.68 50.81 -12.87
N GLU A 550 10.71 50.80 -12.01
CA GLU A 550 11.69 51.90 -11.94
C GLU A 550 12.42 52.11 -13.28
N ARG A 551 12.77 51.04 -13.98
CA ARG A 551 13.36 51.13 -15.34
C ARG A 551 12.40 51.76 -16.34
N LYS A 552 11.12 51.34 -16.38
CA LYS A 552 10.09 51.96 -17.24
C LYS A 552 9.87 53.44 -16.92
N GLY A 553 9.87 53.80 -15.63
CA GLY A 553 9.81 55.19 -15.20
C GLY A 553 11.03 56.02 -15.60
N SER A 554 12.23 55.42 -15.58
CA SER A 554 13.48 56.09 -15.96
C SER A 554 13.63 56.27 -17.49
N GLU A 555 13.10 55.35 -18.29
CA GLU A 555 13.14 55.44 -19.77
C GLU A 555 12.23 56.53 -20.34
N ILE A 556 11.27 57.05 -19.56
CA ILE A 556 10.46 58.23 -19.93
C ILE A 556 11.23 59.54 -19.74
N ASN A 557 12.31 59.55 -18.93
CA ASN A 557 12.90 60.79 -18.40
C ASN A 557 14.35 61.07 -18.86
N ASN A 558 14.84 60.38 -19.90
CA ASN A 558 16.19 60.57 -20.45
C ASN A 558 16.15 61.01 -21.92
N ASN A 559 15.85 62.30 -22.16
CA ASN A 559 15.94 62.89 -23.50
C ASN A 559 16.41 64.36 -23.46
N ALA A 560 17.64 64.58 -22.97
CA ALA A 560 18.35 65.86 -23.05
C ALA A 560 19.90 65.67 -23.01
N ASP A 561 20.55 66.05 -24.11
CA ASP A 561 21.73 66.94 -24.22
C ASP A 561 22.89 66.88 -23.17
N ALA A 562 24.19 66.89 -23.50
CA ALA A 562 25.00 66.46 -24.66
C ALA A 562 26.52 66.62 -24.33
N THR A 563 27.40 65.80 -24.93
CA THR A 563 28.90 65.94 -24.97
C THR A 563 29.64 65.94 -23.60
N MET A 564 30.90 65.51 -23.42
CA MET A 564 32.06 65.08 -24.26
C MET A 564 33.03 64.24 -23.34
N SER A 565 34.19 63.64 -23.68
CA SER A 565 35.05 63.46 -24.87
C SER A 565 36.15 62.37 -24.62
N VAL A 566 37.11 62.21 -25.55
CA VAL A 566 38.48 61.63 -25.41
C VAL A 566 38.67 60.10 -25.21
N ASN A 567 39.11 59.44 -26.30
CA ASN A 567 40.11 58.33 -26.44
C ASN A 567 39.88 56.96 -25.73
N ASP A 568 40.39 55.80 -26.21
CA ASP A 568 41.23 55.52 -27.41
C ASP A 568 41.02 54.11 -28.03
N SER A 569 41.33 54.01 -29.33
CA SER A 569 41.75 52.88 -30.18
C SER A 569 41.57 51.38 -29.82
N SER A 570 40.73 50.71 -30.64
CA SER A 570 40.96 49.35 -31.24
C SER A 570 40.90 48.08 -30.33
N ASN A 571 40.71 46.84 -30.81
CA ASN A 571 40.64 46.32 -32.20
C ASN A 571 39.68 45.09 -32.31
N SER A 572 39.55 44.51 -33.53
CA SER A 572 38.54 43.52 -33.95
C SER A 572 38.94 42.03 -33.82
N SER A 573 38.00 41.13 -34.17
CA SER A 573 38.04 39.66 -34.35
C SER A 573 38.01 38.79 -33.07
N LYS A 574 37.22 37.69 -32.91
CA LYS A 574 36.59 36.65 -33.79
C LYS A 574 37.46 35.38 -33.97
N GLY A 575 37.28 34.35 -33.13
CA GLY A 575 38.06 33.09 -33.25
C GLY A 575 37.74 31.92 -32.29
N LYS A 576 36.74 31.11 -32.66
CA LYS A 576 36.48 29.68 -32.39
C LYS A 576 37.57 28.77 -31.71
N ALA A 577 37.21 28.21 -30.53
CA ALA A 577 37.44 26.83 -30.03
C ALA A 577 38.85 26.28 -29.65
N THR A 578 38.84 25.12 -28.95
CA THR A 578 39.95 24.20 -28.57
C THR A 578 41.04 24.73 -27.61
N SER A 579 41.65 23.95 -26.69
CA SER A 579 41.29 22.63 -26.08
C SER A 579 42.10 22.37 -24.78
N ASP A 580 41.69 21.38 -23.99
CA ASP A 580 42.46 20.49 -23.08
C ASP A 580 43.23 20.98 -21.81
N ASN A 581 43.11 20.11 -20.78
CA ASN A 581 44.09 19.66 -19.77
C ASN A 581 44.74 20.66 -18.77
N SER A 582 44.34 20.68 -17.48
CA SER A 582 44.52 19.67 -16.39
C SER A 582 45.85 19.75 -15.62
N HIS A 583 45.79 19.49 -14.31
CA HIS A 583 46.91 19.29 -13.35
C HIS A 583 47.84 20.51 -13.09
N GLU A 584 48.48 20.66 -11.93
CA GLU A 584 48.17 20.25 -10.54
C GLU A 584 49.18 20.94 -9.59
N SER A 585 48.80 21.20 -8.33
CA SER A 585 49.72 21.55 -7.21
C SER A 585 50.46 22.91 -7.35
N GLY A 586 50.76 23.66 -6.29
CA GLY A 586 50.46 23.47 -4.87
C GLY A 586 51.48 24.21 -3.97
N SER A 587 51.22 24.22 -2.66
CA SER A 587 52.07 24.85 -1.61
C SER A 587 52.03 26.39 -1.51
N ALA A 588 52.38 26.90 -0.32
CA ALA A 588 52.23 28.30 0.09
C ALA A 588 53.18 28.69 1.23
N SER A 589 53.42 30.01 1.40
CA SER A 589 53.97 30.64 2.63
C SER A 589 53.67 32.14 2.60
N ASP A 590 52.80 32.66 3.48
CA ASP A 590 53.09 33.24 4.82
C ASP A 590 53.76 34.64 4.77
N GLY A 591 53.19 35.70 5.35
CA GLY A 591 51.87 35.83 6.00
C GLY A 591 51.81 37.00 7.00
N LYS A 592 50.87 36.90 7.98
CA LYS A 592 50.58 37.86 9.09
C LYS A 592 49.97 39.20 8.61
N ASN A 593 49.10 39.93 9.33
CA ASN A 593 48.52 39.87 10.69
C ASN A 593 47.31 40.85 10.73
N LYS A 594 46.10 40.66 11.30
CA LYS A 594 45.69 40.37 12.70
C LYS A 594 44.13 40.28 12.81
N LYS A 595 43.60 39.40 13.67
CA LYS A 595 42.41 39.51 14.59
C LYS A 595 41.07 40.12 14.06
N LYS A 596 39.86 39.59 14.34
CA LYS A 596 39.29 39.03 15.60
C LYS A 596 38.25 37.90 15.34
N LYS A 597 37.71 37.29 16.42
CA LYS A 597 36.92 36.03 16.42
C LYS A 597 35.39 36.23 16.37
N LYS A 598 34.68 35.29 15.74
CA LYS A 598 33.44 34.65 16.26
C LYS A 598 33.60 33.12 16.19
N LYS A 599 32.69 32.35 16.80
CA LYS A 599 32.92 30.96 17.24
C LYS A 599 32.24 29.93 16.33
N SER A 600 32.93 28.83 16.02
CA SER A 600 32.32 27.55 15.65
C SER A 600 32.19 26.64 16.88
N LEU A 601 31.16 25.80 16.91
CA LEU A 601 30.93 24.79 17.95
C LEU A 601 30.41 23.50 17.30
N PHE A 602 31.33 22.57 17.04
CA PHE A 602 31.02 21.16 16.78
C PHE A 602 31.79 20.32 17.79
N PRO A 603 31.13 19.61 18.73
CA PRO A 603 31.80 18.64 19.58
C PRO A 603 32.03 17.34 18.80
N SER A 604 33.28 16.90 18.71
CA SER A 604 33.62 15.59 18.16
C SER A 604 33.83 14.56 19.27
N LYS A 605 33.20 13.38 19.10
CA LYS A 605 33.64 12.02 19.50
C LYS A 605 32.46 11.12 19.87
N VAL A 606 32.25 10.08 19.07
CA VAL A 606 32.15 8.71 19.58
C VAL A 606 33.09 7.86 18.73
N ILE A 607 33.88 7.00 19.38
CA ILE A 607 34.66 5.94 18.72
C ILE A 607 34.09 4.63 19.25
N MET A 608 33.60 3.77 18.36
CA MET A 608 33.12 2.43 18.69
C MET A 608 33.87 1.37 17.88
N PHE A 609 34.19 0.25 18.51
CA PHE A 609 35.11 -0.76 17.97
C PHE A 609 34.35 -1.89 17.26
N PHE A 610 34.79 -2.26 16.04
CA PHE A 610 34.35 -3.49 15.39
C PHE A 610 35.08 -4.72 15.95
N ALA A 611 34.53 -5.33 17.00
CA ALA A 611 35.01 -6.59 17.55
C ALA A 611 34.33 -7.80 16.89
N LYS A 612 34.82 -8.25 15.72
CA LYS A 612 34.39 -9.53 15.12
C LYS A 612 34.77 -10.71 16.02
N ARG A 613 33.81 -11.25 16.79
CA ARG A 613 33.96 -12.57 17.42
C ARG A 613 33.68 -13.67 16.41
N LYS A 614 34.67 -14.53 16.21
CA LYS A 614 34.61 -15.71 15.34
C LYS A 614 34.31 -16.93 16.20
N THR A 615 33.25 -17.68 15.90
CA THR A 615 32.95 -18.97 16.53
C THR A 615 33.34 -20.11 15.60
N HIS A 616 34.00 -21.13 16.16
CA HIS A 616 34.20 -22.44 15.55
C HIS A 616 33.74 -23.50 16.56
N PRO A 617 33.20 -24.65 16.12
CA PRO A 617 32.64 -25.65 17.03
C PRO A 617 33.73 -26.41 17.78
N SER A 618 33.44 -26.77 19.03
CA SER A 618 34.23 -27.70 19.85
C SER A 618 33.36 -28.90 20.22
N SER A 619 33.77 -30.11 19.87
CA SER A 619 33.07 -31.33 20.23
C SER A 619 33.40 -31.79 21.65
N LYS A 620 32.37 -32.15 22.42
CA LYS A 620 32.31 -33.39 23.18
C LYS A 620 30.88 -33.70 23.64
#